data_AF-A0A2D4H3E5-F1
#
_entry.id   AF-A0A2D4H3E5-F1
#
_cell.length_a   1.000
_cell.length_b   1.000
_cell.length_c   1.000
_cell.angle_alpha   90.00
_cell.angle_beta   90.00
_cell.angle_gamma   90.00
#
_symmetry.space_group_name_H-M   'P 1'
#
loop_
_entity.id
_entity.type
_entity.pdbx_description
1 polymer ?
#
loop_
_entity_poly.entity_id
_entity_poly.type
_entity_poly.pdbx_seq_one_letter_code
_entity_poly.pdbx_strand_id
1 'polypeptide(L)'
;MLQICYEIIIFIHIFLFSIKALKNKTDPFWTGTAWHSDSYLALGILGFFLFVLLGITSLPSVSNSVNWREFRFVQSYLGYLTLVLCTAHTLGYGGKRFLYSRSYPWFLPPVYLFSLIIPCIVLFIKFFLVFPCIDRPLTEIRQGWERKPKNMSHSNSNQNTKEISSV
;
A
#
# COMPACT_ATOMS: atom_id res chain seq x y z
N MET A 1 14.38 -4.92 -10.92
CA MET A 1 14.36 -5.85 -12.07
C MET A 1 12.93 -6.17 -12.53
N LEU A 2 12.02 -6.64 -11.66
CA LEU A 2 10.61 -6.90 -12.03
C LEU A 2 9.84 -5.65 -12.53
N GLN A 3 10.09 -4.48 -11.94
CA GLN A 3 9.47 -3.21 -12.36
C GLN A 3 9.80 -2.88 -13.83
N ILE A 4 11.07 -3.06 -14.24
CA ILE A 4 11.55 -2.79 -15.60
C ILE A 4 10.96 -3.79 -16.61
N CYS A 5 10.83 -5.06 -16.23
CA CYS A 5 10.14 -6.04 -17.06
C CYS A 5 8.66 -5.73 -17.26
N TYR A 6 7.97 -5.17 -16.26
CA TYR A 6 6.55 -4.83 -16.35
C TYR A 6 6.31 -3.59 -17.23
N GLU A 7 7.19 -2.58 -17.10
CA GLU A 7 7.21 -1.40 -17.98
C GLU A 7 7.45 -1.79 -19.45
N ILE A 8 8.37 -2.73 -19.71
CA ILE A 8 8.60 -3.27 -21.06
C ILE A 8 7.37 -4.02 -21.58
N ILE A 9 6.66 -4.77 -20.74
CA ILE A 9 5.44 -5.50 -21.12
C ILE A 9 4.31 -4.52 -21.46
N ILE A 10 4.11 -3.46 -20.66
CA ILE A 10 3.11 -2.41 -20.90
C ILE A 10 3.42 -1.66 -22.21
N PHE A 11 4.68 -1.30 -22.43
CA PHE A 11 5.11 -0.61 -23.66
C PHE A 11 4.94 -1.50 -24.90
N ILE A 12 5.24 -2.80 -24.80
CA ILE A 12 4.99 -3.78 -25.86
C ILE A 12 3.49 -3.94 -26.14
N HIS A 13 2.64 -3.93 -25.13
CA HIS A 13 1.19 -4.08 -25.30
C HIS A 13 0.58 -2.82 -25.94
N ILE A 14 1.04 -1.63 -25.57
CA ILE A 14 0.72 -0.36 -26.22
C ILE A 14 1.18 -0.36 -27.68
N PHE A 15 2.41 -0.79 -27.94
CA PHE A 15 2.96 -0.88 -29.30
C PHE A 15 2.17 -1.89 -30.17
N LEU A 16 1.85 -3.06 -29.64
CA LEU A 16 1.04 -4.08 -30.34
C LEU A 16 -0.40 -3.60 -30.60
N PHE A 17 -0.98 -2.81 -29.70
CA PHE A 17 -2.28 -2.18 -29.89
C PHE A 17 -2.24 -1.18 -31.04
N SER A 18 -1.20 -0.34 -31.12
CA SER A 18 -0.97 0.58 -32.24
C SER A 18 -0.81 -0.14 -33.58
N ILE A 19 -0.11 -1.28 -33.60
CA ILE A 19 0.05 -2.11 -34.82
C ILE A 19 -1.28 -2.75 -35.26
N LYS A 20 -2.16 -3.13 -34.32
CA LYS A 20 -3.51 -3.62 -34.65
C LYS A 20 -4.40 -2.53 -35.24
N ALA A 21 -4.33 -1.31 -34.71
CA ALA A 21 -5.06 -0.16 -35.24
C ALA A 21 -4.68 0.14 -36.70
N LEU A 22 -3.40 -0.05 -37.06
CA LEU A 22 -2.92 0.12 -38.43
C LEU A 22 -3.49 -0.92 -39.42
N LYS A 23 -3.98 -2.05 -38.92
CA LYS A 23 -4.42 -3.18 -39.76
C LYS A 23 -5.90 -3.09 -40.20
N ASN A 24 -6.59 -1.98 -39.91
CA ASN A 24 -7.95 -1.63 -40.34
C ASN A 24 -8.97 -2.79 -40.25
N LYS A 25 -8.81 -3.67 -39.25
CA LYS A 25 -9.82 -4.69 -38.92
C LYS A 25 -10.74 -4.10 -37.87
N THR A 26 -12.02 -4.02 -38.20
CA THR A 26 -13.07 -3.52 -37.29
C THR A 26 -13.78 -4.70 -36.65
N ASP A 27 -13.42 -5.01 -35.42
CA ASP A 27 -14.23 -5.85 -34.54
C ASP A 27 -15.42 -5.04 -33.97
N PRO A 28 -16.58 -5.68 -33.69
CA PRO A 28 -17.71 -4.98 -33.08
C PRO A 28 -17.29 -4.39 -31.72
N PHE A 29 -17.63 -3.13 -31.47
CA PHE A 29 -17.21 -2.42 -30.26
C PHE A 29 -17.92 -2.95 -29.01
N TRP A 30 -17.19 -3.68 -28.16
CA TRP A 30 -17.68 -4.13 -26.86
C TRP A 30 -17.37 -3.08 -25.79
N THR A 31 -18.40 -2.34 -25.37
CA THR A 31 -18.29 -1.26 -24.38
C THR A 31 -17.66 -1.74 -23.07
N GLY A 32 -18.11 -2.88 -22.52
CA GLY A 32 -17.61 -3.38 -21.23
C GLY A 32 -16.11 -3.67 -21.21
N THR A 33 -15.53 -4.16 -22.31
CA THR A 33 -14.09 -4.39 -22.43
C THR A 33 -13.31 -3.10 -22.66
N ALA A 34 -13.91 -2.12 -23.35
CA ALA A 34 -13.31 -0.80 -23.53
C ALA A 34 -13.21 -0.06 -22.18
N TRP A 35 -14.32 0.01 -21.43
CA TRP A 35 -14.34 0.61 -20.09
C TRP A 35 -13.35 -0.06 -19.13
N HIS A 36 -13.26 -1.40 -19.15
CA HIS A 36 -12.30 -2.14 -18.33
C HIS A 36 -10.86 -1.81 -18.74
N SER A 37 -10.59 -1.74 -20.04
CA SER A 37 -9.28 -1.39 -20.61
C SER A 37 -8.82 0.01 -20.20
N ASP A 38 -9.70 0.99 -20.39
CA ASP A 38 -9.41 2.38 -20.08
C ASP A 38 -9.22 2.58 -18.58
N SER A 39 -10.00 1.87 -17.75
CA SER A 39 -9.90 1.96 -16.29
C SER A 39 -8.55 1.45 -15.78
N TYR A 40 -8.09 0.26 -16.17
CA TYR A 40 -6.79 -0.21 -15.68
C TYR A 40 -5.65 0.64 -16.22
N LEU A 41 -5.76 1.16 -17.45
CA LEU A 41 -4.74 2.06 -18.03
C LEU A 41 -4.65 3.36 -17.23
N ALA A 42 -5.80 3.98 -16.92
CA ALA A 42 -5.86 5.21 -16.12
C ALA A 42 -5.28 5.01 -14.71
N LEU A 43 -5.56 3.87 -14.06
CA LEU A 43 -4.99 3.51 -12.76
C LEU A 43 -3.47 3.40 -12.80
N GLY A 44 -2.91 2.83 -13.88
CA GLY A 44 -1.47 2.74 -14.10
C GLY A 44 -0.81 4.11 -14.26
N ILE A 45 -1.39 4.98 -15.09
CA ILE A 45 -0.89 6.35 -15.31
C ILE A 45 -0.91 7.15 -14.00
N LEU A 46 -2.02 7.08 -13.26
CA LEU A 46 -2.15 7.77 -11.97
C LEU A 46 -1.17 7.23 -10.92
N GLY A 47 -1.00 5.90 -10.84
CA GLY A 47 -0.04 5.26 -9.94
C GLY A 47 1.40 5.67 -10.27
N PHE A 48 1.77 5.67 -11.54
CA PHE A 48 3.10 6.10 -11.98
C PHE A 48 3.38 7.58 -11.66
N PHE A 49 2.40 8.45 -11.92
CA PHE A 49 2.52 9.88 -11.59
C PHE A 49 2.80 10.10 -10.10
N LEU A 50 2.05 9.43 -9.22
CA LEU A 50 2.28 9.51 -7.78
C LEU A 50 3.63 8.90 -7.37
N PHE A 51 4.06 7.82 -8.01
CA PHE A 51 5.38 7.21 -7.78
C PHE A 51 6.53 8.17 -8.11
N VAL A 52 6.43 8.91 -9.21
CA VAL A 52 7.41 9.95 -9.57
C VAL A 52 7.42 11.07 -8.54
N LEU A 53 6.24 11.52 -8.08
CA LEU A 53 6.10 12.55 -7.04
C LEU A 53 6.78 12.10 -5.72
N LEU A 54 6.57 10.84 -5.33
CA LEU A 54 7.25 10.20 -4.20
C LEU A 54 8.77 10.17 -4.39
N GLY A 55 9.25 9.86 -5.60
CA GLY A 55 10.67 9.90 -5.95
C GLY A 55 11.29 11.29 -5.79
N ILE A 56 10.63 12.32 -6.32
CA ILE A 56 11.10 13.71 -6.22
C ILE A 56 11.15 14.14 -4.76
N THR A 57 10.11 13.82 -3.98
CA THR A 57 10.05 14.20 -2.56
C THR A 57 11.07 13.47 -1.70
N SER A 58 11.57 12.30 -2.12
CA SER A 58 12.63 11.57 -1.43
C SER A 58 14.02 12.23 -1.51
N LEU A 59 14.20 13.20 -2.41
CA LEU A 59 15.45 13.94 -2.52
C LEU A 59 15.67 14.80 -1.26
N PRO A 60 16.87 14.77 -0.65
CA PRO A 60 17.16 15.51 0.58
C PRO A 60 16.96 17.03 0.41
N SER A 61 17.14 17.56 -0.81
CA SER A 61 16.88 18.97 -1.15
C SER A 61 15.40 19.36 -1.04
N VAL A 62 14.48 18.48 -1.44
CA VAL A 62 13.03 18.72 -1.32
C VAL A 62 12.56 18.41 0.10
N SER A 63 13.05 17.32 0.69
CA SER A 63 12.70 16.96 2.07
C SER A 63 13.15 17.99 3.11
N ASN A 64 14.22 18.75 2.86
CA ASN A 64 14.66 19.82 3.77
C ASN A 64 13.90 21.14 3.60
N SER A 65 13.19 21.35 2.48
CA SER A 65 12.39 22.56 2.23
C SER A 65 10.94 22.41 2.64
N VAL A 66 10.48 21.17 2.84
CA VAL A 66 9.09 20.83 3.21
C VAL A 66 9.02 20.52 4.69
N ASN A 67 7.92 20.93 5.34
CA ASN A 67 7.71 20.66 6.75
C ASN A 67 7.65 19.14 7.03
N TRP A 68 8.20 18.68 8.16
CA TRP A 68 8.22 17.25 8.53
C TRP A 68 6.83 16.59 8.51
N ARG A 69 5.78 17.37 8.82
CA ARG A 69 4.38 16.90 8.77
C ARG A 69 3.89 16.68 7.33
N GLU A 70 4.23 17.57 6.41
CA GLU A 70 3.88 17.48 4.99
C GLU A 70 4.67 16.37 4.31
N PHE A 71 5.96 16.23 4.63
CA PHE A 71 6.77 15.11 4.18
C PHE A 71 6.21 13.76 4.62
N ARG A 72 5.81 13.63 5.89
CA ARG A 72 5.15 12.40 6.39
C ARG A 72 3.80 12.13 5.73
N PHE A 73 3.03 13.17 5.42
CA PHE A 73 1.78 13.00 4.67
C PHE A 73 2.05 12.46 3.27
N VAL A 74 2.98 13.07 2.54
CA VAL A 74 3.34 12.64 1.18
C VAL A 74 3.87 11.21 1.18
N GLN A 75 4.89 10.90 1.97
CA GLN A 75 5.52 9.57 1.97
C GLN A 75 4.61 8.49 2.54
N SER A 76 3.82 8.78 3.58
CA SER A 76 2.95 7.77 4.18
C SER A 76 1.65 7.62 3.41
N TYR A 77 0.85 8.68 3.25
CA TYR A 77 -0.48 8.57 2.62
C TYR A 77 -0.40 8.36 1.10
N LEU A 78 0.36 9.18 0.38
CA LEU A 78 0.48 9.02 -1.09
C LEU A 78 1.28 7.77 -1.45
N GLY A 79 2.21 7.34 -0.61
CA GLY A 79 2.93 6.06 -0.76
C GLY A 79 1.98 4.86 -0.75
N TYR A 80 1.07 4.79 0.24
CA TYR A 80 0.06 3.73 0.28
C TYR A 80 -0.93 3.83 -0.87
N LEU A 81 -1.38 5.04 -1.23
CA LEU A 81 -2.28 5.25 -2.36
C LEU A 81 -1.66 4.72 -3.67
N THR A 82 -0.37 5.00 -3.88
CA THR A 82 0.39 4.52 -5.04
C THR A 82 0.45 2.99 -5.08
N LEU A 83 0.72 2.34 -3.94
CA LEU A 83 0.72 0.88 -3.84
C LEU A 83 -0.66 0.28 -4.16
N VAL A 84 -1.75 0.89 -3.66
CA VAL A 84 -3.12 0.45 -3.95
C VAL A 84 -3.41 0.60 -5.45
N LEU A 85 -3.08 1.73 -6.07
CA LEU A 85 -3.31 1.97 -7.50
C LEU A 85 -2.52 1.02 -8.39
N CYS A 86 -1.23 0.78 -8.11
CA CYS A 86 -0.42 -0.19 -8.84
C CYS A 86 -0.93 -1.63 -8.67
N THR A 87 -1.38 -1.99 -7.47
CA THR A 87 -2.00 -3.31 -7.22
C THR A 87 -3.33 -3.44 -7.95
N ALA A 88 -4.17 -2.40 -7.96
CA ALA A 88 -5.42 -2.37 -8.70
C ALA A 88 -5.20 -2.41 -10.23
N HIS A 89 -4.18 -1.73 -10.74
CA HIS A 89 -3.79 -1.77 -12.15
C HIS A 89 -3.41 -3.19 -12.59
N THR A 90 -2.54 -3.85 -11.83
CA THR A 90 -2.09 -5.22 -12.12
C THR A 90 -3.20 -6.27 -11.94
N LEU A 91 -4.06 -6.10 -10.93
CA LEU A 91 -5.26 -6.93 -10.75
C LEU A 91 -6.27 -6.72 -11.88
N GLY A 92 -6.47 -5.48 -12.33
CA GLY A 92 -7.33 -5.14 -13.46
C GLY A 92 -6.83 -5.74 -14.77
N TYR A 93 -5.52 -5.72 -14.99
CA TYR A 93 -4.86 -6.37 -16.12
C TYR A 93 -5.02 -7.90 -16.09
N GLY A 94 -4.87 -8.53 -14.91
CA GLY A 94 -5.06 -9.98 -14.71
C GLY A 94 -6.53 -10.41 -14.84
N GLY A 95 -7.45 -9.59 -14.34
CA GLY A 95 -8.90 -9.68 -14.50
C GLY A 95 -9.47 -11.11 -14.47
N LYS A 96 -10.25 -11.45 -15.50
CA LYS A 96 -10.91 -12.76 -15.66
C LYS A 96 -9.94 -13.91 -15.98
N ARG A 97 -8.69 -13.61 -16.31
CA ARG A 97 -7.67 -14.61 -16.67
C ARG A 97 -7.16 -15.36 -15.43
N PHE A 98 -7.28 -14.76 -14.25
CA PHE A 98 -7.03 -15.40 -12.96
C PHE A 98 -8.09 -16.46 -12.59
N LEU A 99 -9.36 -16.24 -12.96
CA LEU A 99 -10.48 -17.13 -12.60
C LEU A 99 -10.68 -18.30 -13.59
N TYR A 100 -9.94 -18.32 -14.70
CA TYR A 100 -10.10 -19.33 -15.74
C TYR A 100 -9.02 -20.41 -15.65
N SER A 101 -9.37 -21.55 -15.07
CA SER A 101 -8.48 -22.71 -14.84
C SER A 101 -7.80 -23.27 -16.11
N ARG A 102 -8.29 -22.92 -17.31
CA ARG A 102 -7.70 -23.34 -18.60
C ARG A 102 -6.51 -22.48 -19.05
N SER A 103 -6.18 -21.40 -18.33
CA SER A 103 -5.05 -20.51 -18.65
C SER A 103 -3.73 -20.94 -18.00
N TYR A 104 -3.68 -22.10 -17.32
CA TYR A 104 -2.46 -22.68 -16.73
C TYR A 104 -1.91 -23.79 -17.63
N PRO A 105 -1.08 -23.49 -18.64
CA PRO A 105 -0.26 -24.53 -19.25
C PRO A 105 0.67 -25.05 -18.13
N TRP A 106 0.50 -26.30 -17.71
CA TRP A 106 1.36 -26.98 -16.72
C TRP A 106 1.20 -26.59 -15.23
N PHE A 107 0.00 -26.24 -14.76
CA PHE A 107 -0.28 -26.05 -13.31
C PHE A 107 0.54 -24.94 -12.60
N LEU A 108 1.41 -24.22 -13.30
CA LEU A 108 2.19 -23.12 -12.74
C LEU A 108 1.37 -21.83 -12.79
N PRO A 109 1.06 -21.21 -11.63
CA PRO A 109 0.48 -19.88 -11.63
C PRO A 109 1.49 -18.89 -12.22
N PRO A 110 1.03 -17.95 -13.07
CA PRO A 110 1.92 -17.01 -13.74
C PRO A 110 2.74 -16.16 -12.75
N VAL A 111 4.00 -15.89 -13.12
CA VAL A 111 5.03 -15.23 -12.28
C VAL A 111 4.58 -13.88 -11.69
N TYR A 112 3.70 -13.15 -12.39
CA TYR A 112 3.16 -11.89 -11.88
C TYR A 112 2.28 -12.06 -10.64
N LEU A 113 1.64 -13.21 -10.44
CA LEU A 113 0.83 -13.49 -9.24
C LEU A 113 1.72 -13.62 -8.00
N PHE A 114 2.87 -14.28 -8.12
CA PHE A 114 3.83 -14.40 -7.02
C PHE A 114 4.34 -13.03 -6.58
N SER A 115 4.61 -12.14 -7.53
CA SER A 115 5.00 -10.76 -7.22
C SER A 115 3.88 -9.92 -6.60
N LEU A 116 2.60 -10.28 -6.83
CA LEU A 116 1.44 -9.58 -6.24
C LEU A 116 1.14 -10.00 -4.80
N ILE A 117 1.60 -11.17 -4.37
CA ILE A 117 1.36 -11.67 -3.00
C ILE A 117 1.95 -10.70 -1.97
N ILE A 118 3.19 -10.24 -2.20
CA ILE A 118 3.88 -9.30 -1.31
C ILE A 118 3.09 -7.99 -1.12
N PRO A 119 2.75 -7.23 -2.19
CA PRO A 119 1.96 -6.00 -2.04
C PRO A 119 0.55 -6.26 -1.49
N CYS A 120 -0.09 -7.39 -1.81
CA CYS A 120 -1.40 -7.74 -1.22
C CYS A 120 -1.31 -7.93 0.30
N ILE A 121 -0.30 -8.67 0.78
CA ILE A 121 -0.08 -8.88 2.22
C ILE A 121 0.20 -7.56 2.92
N VAL A 122 1.05 -6.71 2.34
CA VAL A 122 1.39 -5.39 2.90
C VAL A 122 0.15 -4.51 3.03
N LEU A 123 -0.70 -4.46 2.00
CA LEU A 123 -1.96 -3.71 2.05
C LEU A 123 -2.93 -4.28 3.08
N PHE A 124 -3.03 -5.61 3.18
CA PHE A 124 -3.93 -6.26 4.14
C PHE A 124 -3.53 -5.98 5.59
N ILE A 125 -2.24 -6.15 5.91
CA ILE A 125 -1.68 -5.83 7.23
C ILE A 125 -1.93 -4.35 7.54
N LYS A 126 -1.65 -3.46 6.58
CA LYS A 126 -1.86 -2.02 6.79
C LYS A 126 -3.33 -1.66 7.02
N PHE A 127 -4.25 -2.26 6.27
CA PHE A 127 -5.69 -2.09 6.46
C PHE A 127 -6.12 -2.51 7.88
N PHE A 128 -5.57 -3.63 8.36
CA PHE A 128 -5.83 -4.11 9.72
C PHE A 128 -5.24 -3.20 10.80
N LEU A 129 -4.07 -2.59 10.56
CA LEU A 129 -3.45 -1.63 11.48
C LEU A 129 -4.18 -0.29 11.55
N VAL A 130 -4.84 0.13 10.47
CA VAL A 130 -5.64 1.38 10.41
C VAL A 130 -6.99 1.22 11.12
N PHE A 131 -7.44 -0.01 11.38
CA PHE A 131 -8.66 -0.23 12.14
C PHE A 131 -8.53 0.38 13.55
N PRO A 132 -9.55 1.16 14.01
CA PRO A 132 -9.49 1.95 15.25
C PRO A 132 -9.26 1.11 16.52
N CYS A 133 -9.42 -0.22 16.43
CA CYS A 133 -9.15 -1.17 17.50
C CYS A 133 -7.65 -1.34 17.81
N ILE A 134 -6.76 -1.14 16.83
CA ILE A 134 -5.30 -1.32 16.97
C ILE A 134 -4.56 0.02 16.95
N ASP A 135 -5.12 1.04 16.28
CA ASP A 135 -4.53 2.36 16.23
C ASP A 135 -4.46 3.05 17.61
N ARG A 136 -5.47 2.84 18.47
CA ARG A 136 -5.49 3.37 19.85
C ARG A 136 -4.35 2.85 20.73
N PRO A 137 -4.17 1.52 20.92
CA PRO A 137 -3.06 1.02 21.73
C PRO A 137 -1.69 1.37 21.10
N LEU A 138 -1.59 1.44 19.76
CA LEU A 138 -0.34 1.84 19.09
C LEU A 138 0.00 3.33 19.32
N THR A 139 -1.01 4.19 19.33
CA THR A 139 -0.86 5.62 19.63
C THR A 139 -0.47 5.82 21.08
N GLU A 140 -1.05 5.05 22.00
CA GLU A 140 -0.70 5.06 23.41
C GLU A 140 0.76 4.60 23.64
N ILE A 141 1.22 3.53 23.00
CA ILE A 141 2.63 3.12 23.06
C ILE A 141 3.55 4.21 22.50
N ARG A 142 3.17 4.88 21.40
CA ARG A 142 3.94 6.00 20.82
C ARG A 142 4.01 7.23 21.73
N GLN A 143 3.01 7.44 22.60
CA GLN A 143 3.00 8.52 23.57
C GLN A 143 3.74 8.16 24.87
N GLY A 144 4.39 6.99 24.91
CA GLY A 144 5.15 6.55 26.09
C GLY A 144 4.27 5.93 27.16
N TRP A 145 3.26 5.15 26.78
CA TRP A 145 2.43 4.41 27.74
C TRP A 145 3.29 3.50 28.62
N GLU A 146 3.48 3.91 29.86
CA GLU A 146 4.16 3.13 30.88
C GLU A 146 3.08 2.38 31.69
N ARG A 147 3.08 1.04 31.61
CA ARG A 147 2.15 0.22 32.39
C ARG A 147 2.38 0.53 33.87
N LYS A 148 1.43 1.18 34.54
CA LYS A 148 1.54 1.42 35.99
C LYS A 148 1.76 0.08 36.70
N PRO A 149 2.88 -0.13 37.40
CA PRO A 149 3.09 -1.35 38.16
C PRO A 149 1.99 -1.45 39.22
N LYS A 150 1.31 -2.59 39.24
CA LYS A 150 0.23 -2.89 40.18
C LYS A 150 0.82 -3.27 41.54
N ASN A 151 1.52 -2.36 42.21
CA ASN A 151 2.06 -2.57 43.56
C ASN A 151 2.31 -1.23 44.26
N MET A 152 1.28 -0.67 44.92
CA MET A 152 1.48 0.27 46.05
C MET A 152 0.15 0.42 46.82
N SER A 153 -0.35 -0.70 47.33
CA SER A 153 -1.39 -0.70 48.36
C SER A 153 -1.02 -1.67 49.47
N HIS A 154 0.15 -1.47 50.05
CA HIS A 154 0.39 -1.92 51.42
C HIS A 154 1.02 -0.76 52.20
N SER A 155 0.17 0.24 52.42
CA SER A 155 0.01 0.96 53.68
C SER A 155 1.30 1.28 54.44
N ASN A 156 1.80 2.49 54.19
CA ASN A 156 2.62 3.30 55.11
C ASN A 156 1.88 3.65 56.42
N SER A 157 1.03 2.78 56.96
CA SER A 157 0.32 3.00 58.24
C SER A 157 1.20 2.77 59.48
N ASN A 158 2.44 2.31 59.32
CA ASN A 158 3.30 1.95 60.46
C ASN A 158 4.39 2.99 60.79
N GLN A 159 4.52 4.07 60.02
CA GLN A 159 5.49 5.13 60.33
C GLN A 159 4.90 6.29 61.15
N ASN A 160 3.60 6.57 61.03
CA ASN A 160 2.99 7.73 61.71
C ASN A 160 2.70 7.50 63.20
N THR A 161 2.71 6.26 63.70
CA THR A 161 2.43 5.95 65.11
C THR A 161 3.68 5.95 66.00
N LYS A 162 4.89 5.92 65.42
CA LYS A 162 6.14 5.89 66.21
C LYS A 162 6.70 7.27 66.54
N GLU A 163 6.30 8.30 65.81
CA GLU A 163 6.78 9.68 66.01
C GLU A 163 5.94 10.46 67.04
N ILE A 164 4.68 10.05 67.26
CA ILE A 164 3.76 10.70 68.20
C ILE A 164 3.93 10.16 69.64
N SER A 165 4.61 9.02 69.85
CA SER A 165 4.87 8.47 71.18
C SER A 165 6.21 8.92 71.79
N SER A 166 6.93 9.85 71.15
CA SER A 166 8.26 10.32 71.59
C SER A 166 8.38 11.83 71.75
N VAL A 167 7.25 12.54 71.93
CA VAL A 167 7.21 13.97 72.30
C VAL A 167 6.50 14.13 73.62
#